data_AF-A0A223S1U0-F1
#
_entry.id   AF-A0A223S1U0-F1
#
_cell.length_a   1.000
_cell.length_b   1.000
_cell.length_c   1.000
_cell.angle_alpha   90.00
_cell.angle_beta   90.00
_cell.angle_gamma   90.00
#
_symmetry.space_group_name_H-M   'P 1'
#
loop_
_entity.id
_entity.type
_entity.pdbx_description
1 polymer ?
#
loop_
_entity_poly.entity_id
_entity_poly.type
_entity_poly.pdbx_seq_one_letter_code
_entity_poly.pdbx_strand_id
1 'polypeptide(L)'
;MYTFGPIAAAIAVVSTVLTTLTAVATPVAGAAGAAVAIVCLTAVVRLAVLPLSVAQVRGEKARARLAPKLTALREKYAKNPERMLAEQRRVYAEEGSSPLAGCLPMFAQMPVFIVLNGVFTSATIAGAPNDLLTHTLGGIPLGARLGDVLGGGLTPQVLVYISLLVVIAAVAWASRRWLTLPALRASAESGGPELPGARMMSFLSFGTVAIAAFVPLAAGLYLATSTAWTVAERLALRHLITG
;
A
#
# COMPACT_ATOMS: atom_id res chain seq x y z
N MET A 1 20.08 -3.02 -8.44
CA MET A 1 18.93 -3.81 -7.94
C MET A 1 18.09 -4.40 -9.06
N TYR A 2 17.73 -3.66 -10.11
CA TYR A 2 16.88 -4.16 -11.21
C TYR A 2 17.54 -5.15 -12.18
N THR A 3 18.85 -5.36 -12.06
CA THR A 3 19.63 -6.34 -12.87
C THR A 3 19.64 -7.74 -12.26
N PHE A 4 19.09 -7.93 -11.06
CA PHE A 4 18.93 -9.25 -10.47
C PHE A 4 17.91 -10.05 -11.29
N GLY A 5 18.31 -11.24 -11.77
CA GLY A 5 17.57 -12.01 -12.78
C GLY A 5 16.06 -12.13 -12.54
N PRO A 6 15.61 -12.59 -11.35
CA PRO A 6 14.19 -12.67 -11.02
C PRO A 6 13.42 -11.33 -11.07
N ILE A 7 14.04 -10.24 -10.61
CA ILE A 7 13.42 -8.91 -10.62
C ILE A 7 13.37 -8.37 -12.05
N ALA A 8 14.43 -8.57 -12.83
CA ALA A 8 14.49 -8.19 -14.24
C ALA A 8 13.40 -8.92 -15.06
N ALA A 9 13.23 -10.22 -14.83
CA ALA A 9 12.18 -11.02 -15.46
C ALA A 9 10.78 -10.51 -15.09
N ALA A 10 10.54 -10.21 -13.81
CA ALA A 10 9.27 -9.64 -13.37
C ALA A 10 8.99 -8.26 -14.02
N ILE A 11 10.01 -7.39 -14.14
CA ILE A 11 9.90 -6.10 -14.84
C ILE A 11 9.55 -6.31 -16.32
N ALA A 12 10.18 -7.27 -17.01
CA ALA A 12 9.87 -7.57 -18.40
C ALA A 12 8.42 -8.06 -18.59
N VAL A 13 7.96 -8.97 -17.72
CA VAL A 13 6.58 -9.46 -17.74
C VAL A 13 5.60 -8.32 -17.49
N VAL A 14 5.80 -7.53 -16.43
CA VAL A 14 4.92 -6.40 -16.09
C VAL A 14 4.92 -5.34 -17.18
N SER A 15 6.08 -5.04 -17.79
CA SER A 15 6.17 -4.13 -18.93
C SER A 15 5.32 -4.62 -20.11
N THR A 16 5.43 -5.90 -20.46
CA THR A 16 4.63 -6.51 -21.54
C THR A 16 3.13 -6.43 -21.26
N VAL A 17 2.73 -6.73 -20.03
CA VAL A 17 1.32 -6.61 -19.59
C VAL A 17 0.86 -5.15 -19.65
N LEU A 18 1.67 -4.19 -19.22
CA LEU A 18 1.29 -2.77 -19.27
C LEU A 18 1.19 -2.26 -20.70
N THR A 19 2.11 -2.63 -21.59
CA THR A 19 2.05 -2.25 -23.00
C THR A 19 0.79 -2.81 -23.68
N THR A 20 0.45 -4.08 -23.43
CA THR A 20 -0.77 -4.68 -23.99
C THR A 20 -2.04 -4.04 -23.43
N LEU A 21 -2.12 -3.83 -22.11
CA LEU A 21 -3.25 -3.12 -21.50
C LEU A 21 -3.37 -1.68 -22.00
N THR A 22 -2.25 -0.99 -22.20
CA THR A 22 -2.24 0.37 -22.75
C THR A 22 -2.77 0.39 -24.18
N ALA A 23 -2.35 -0.56 -25.02
CA ALA A 23 -2.85 -0.66 -26.40
C ALA A 23 -4.38 -0.89 -26.45
N VAL A 24 -4.91 -1.68 -25.51
CA VAL A 24 -6.37 -1.92 -25.40
C VAL A 24 -7.11 -0.71 -24.83
N ALA A 25 -6.51 0.02 -23.89
CA ALA A 25 -7.14 1.16 -23.24
C ALA A 25 -7.10 2.45 -24.09
N THR A 26 -6.07 2.62 -24.94
CA THR A 26 -5.83 3.85 -25.72
C THR A 26 -7.00 4.25 -26.64
N PRO A 27 -7.70 3.33 -27.34
CA PRO A 27 -8.86 3.70 -28.16
C PRO A 27 -10.00 4.38 -27.39
N VAL A 28 -10.14 4.11 -26.09
CA VAL A 28 -11.21 4.65 -25.25
C VAL A 28 -10.73 5.80 -24.37
N ALA A 29 -9.52 5.67 -23.81
CA ALA A 29 -8.96 6.63 -22.84
C ALA A 29 -7.97 7.63 -23.46
N GLY A 30 -7.65 7.50 -24.75
CA GLY A 30 -6.69 8.35 -25.45
C GLY A 30 -5.33 8.38 -24.74
N ALA A 31 -4.81 9.59 -24.52
CA ALA A 31 -3.53 9.81 -23.84
C ALA A 31 -3.47 9.18 -22.43
N ALA A 32 -4.60 9.04 -21.75
CA ALA A 32 -4.66 8.42 -20.42
C ALA A 32 -4.62 6.87 -20.45
N GLY A 33 -4.53 6.23 -21.63
CA GLY A 33 -4.56 4.78 -21.78
C GLY A 33 -3.55 4.05 -20.88
N ALA A 34 -2.32 4.56 -20.79
CA ALA A 34 -1.30 3.96 -19.93
C ALA A 34 -1.58 4.15 -18.43
N ALA A 35 -2.16 5.28 -18.03
CA ALA A 35 -2.61 5.49 -16.66
C ALA A 35 -3.76 4.52 -16.28
N VAL A 36 -4.72 4.32 -17.20
CA VAL A 36 -5.79 3.33 -17.05
C VAL A 36 -5.21 1.93 -16.94
N ALA A 37 -4.23 1.57 -17.77
CA ALA A 37 -3.54 0.28 -17.70
C ALA A 37 -2.89 0.03 -16.33
N ILE A 38 -2.24 1.05 -15.74
CA ILE A 38 -1.68 0.96 -14.38
C ILE A 38 -2.78 0.72 -13.34
N VAL A 39 -3.90 1.45 -13.42
CA VAL A 39 -5.04 1.27 -12.50
C VAL A 39 -5.63 -0.13 -12.62
N CYS A 40 -5.85 -0.62 -13.84
CA CYS A 40 -6.35 -1.97 -14.11
C CYS A 40 -5.40 -3.06 -13.59
N LEU A 41 -4.10 -2.95 -13.88
CA LEU A 41 -3.09 -3.87 -13.36
C LEU A 41 -3.12 -3.89 -11.82
N THR A 42 -3.20 -2.72 -11.21
CA THR A 42 -3.28 -2.59 -9.74
C THR A 42 -4.52 -3.31 -9.20
N ALA A 43 -5.68 -3.13 -9.83
CA ALA A 43 -6.92 -3.79 -9.43
C ALA A 43 -6.81 -5.32 -9.55
N VAL A 44 -6.24 -5.84 -10.64
CA VAL A 44 -6.02 -7.28 -10.83
C VAL A 44 -5.11 -7.86 -9.73
N VAL A 45 -3.99 -7.19 -9.44
CA VAL A 45 -3.09 -7.62 -8.36
C VAL A 45 -3.82 -7.59 -7.01
N ARG A 46 -4.63 -6.56 -6.77
CA ARG A 46 -5.43 -6.42 -5.55
C ARG A 46 -6.46 -7.53 -5.40
N LEU A 47 -7.13 -7.92 -6.48
CA LEU A 47 -8.04 -9.07 -6.50
C LEU A 47 -7.31 -10.38 -6.23
N ALA A 48 -6.10 -10.57 -6.78
CA ALA A 48 -5.30 -11.77 -6.53
C ALA A 48 -4.86 -11.90 -5.06
N VAL A 49 -4.62 -10.78 -4.36
CA VAL A 49 -4.28 -10.78 -2.93
C VAL A 49 -5.50 -10.66 -2.00
N LEU A 50 -6.72 -10.61 -2.54
CA LEU A 50 -7.96 -10.57 -1.76
C LEU A 50 -8.07 -11.68 -0.69
N PRO A 51 -7.75 -12.97 -0.94
CA PRO A 51 -7.83 -14.00 0.11
C PRO A 51 -6.91 -13.69 1.29
N LEU A 52 -5.75 -13.08 1.02
CA LEU A 52 -4.82 -12.62 2.05
C LEU A 52 -5.44 -11.46 2.86
N SER A 53 -6.06 -10.49 2.19
CA SER A 53 -6.78 -9.40 2.84
C SER A 53 -7.91 -9.89 3.75
N VAL A 54 -8.68 -10.89 3.31
CA VAL A 54 -9.73 -11.52 4.12
C VAL A 54 -9.15 -12.16 5.38
N ALA A 55 -8.04 -12.89 5.27
CA ALA A 55 -7.36 -13.48 6.42
C ALA A 55 -6.89 -12.41 7.42
N GLN A 56 -6.46 -11.24 6.95
CA GLN A 56 -6.04 -10.14 7.82
C GLN A 56 -7.21 -9.53 8.59
N VAL A 57 -8.34 -9.26 7.94
CA VAL A 57 -9.53 -8.72 8.62
C VAL A 57 -10.05 -9.71 9.67
N ARG A 58 -10.03 -11.02 9.36
CA ARG A 58 -10.36 -12.07 10.35
C ARG A 58 -9.38 -12.07 11.53
N GLY A 59 -8.08 -11.95 11.26
CA GLY A 59 -7.05 -11.84 12.30
C GLY A 59 -7.18 -10.60 13.18
N GLU A 60 -7.49 -9.44 12.58
CA GLU A 60 -7.80 -8.20 13.31
C GLU A 60 -9.00 -8.39 14.26
N LYS A 61 -10.08 -9.04 13.78
CA LYS A 61 -11.27 -9.35 14.59
C LYS A 61 -10.97 -10.32 15.73
N ALA A 62 -10.19 -11.38 15.47
CA ALA A 62 -9.76 -12.31 16.51
C ALA A 62 -8.97 -11.58 17.61
N ARG A 63 -8.03 -10.71 17.24
CA ARG A 63 -7.28 -9.89 18.21
C ARG A 63 -8.18 -8.96 19.03
N ALA A 64 -9.16 -8.33 18.39
CA ALA A 64 -10.12 -7.49 19.10
C ALA A 64 -10.93 -8.29 20.13
N ARG A 65 -11.23 -9.56 19.87
CA ARG A 65 -11.88 -10.46 20.84
C ARG A 65 -10.95 -10.87 21.99
N LEU A 66 -9.66 -11.03 21.73
CA LEU A 66 -8.66 -11.38 22.74
C LEU A 66 -8.23 -10.19 23.60
N ALA A 67 -8.43 -8.96 23.13
CA ALA A 67 -8.09 -7.73 23.84
C ALA A 67 -8.41 -7.74 25.35
N PRO A 68 -9.65 -8.03 25.81
CA PRO A 68 -9.97 -8.03 27.24
C PRO A 68 -9.21 -9.10 28.03
N LYS A 69 -9.02 -10.31 27.46
CA LYS A 69 -8.24 -11.38 28.10
C LYS A 69 -6.78 -10.97 28.26
N LEU A 70 -6.23 -10.31 27.24
CA LEU A 70 -4.86 -9.80 27.25
C LEU A 70 -4.68 -8.66 28.26
N THR A 71 -5.68 -7.79 28.43
CA THR A 71 -5.65 -6.74 29.47
C THR A 71 -5.63 -7.35 30.87
N ALA A 72 -6.52 -8.28 31.18
CA ALA A 72 -6.56 -8.96 32.47
C ALA A 72 -5.25 -9.71 32.79
N LEU A 73 -4.64 -10.32 31.77
CA LEU A 73 -3.36 -10.99 31.90
C LEU A 73 -2.24 -10.00 32.26
N ARG A 74 -2.23 -8.80 31.66
CA ARG A 74 -1.26 -7.76 31.98
C ARG A 74 -1.40 -7.26 33.40
N GLU A 75 -2.61 -7.01 33.86
CA GLU A 75 -2.86 -6.59 35.25
C GLU A 75 -2.35 -7.66 36.24
N LYS A 76 -2.63 -8.94 35.94
CA LYS A 76 -2.21 -10.07 36.77
C LYS A 76 -0.69 -10.26 36.83
N TYR A 77 0.02 -10.05 35.71
CA TYR A 77 1.46 -10.28 35.58
C TYR A 77 2.28 -9.00 35.42
N ALA A 78 1.75 -7.84 35.85
CA ALA A 78 2.41 -6.53 35.68
C ALA A 78 3.83 -6.48 36.28
N LYS A 79 4.09 -7.26 37.33
CA LYS A 79 5.39 -7.36 38.01
C LYS A 79 6.30 -8.46 37.45
N ASN A 80 5.87 -9.22 36.45
CA ASN A 80 6.62 -10.35 35.90
C ASN A 80 6.52 -10.40 34.35
N PRO A 81 7.35 -9.62 33.64
CA PRO A 81 7.26 -9.47 32.19
C PRO A 81 7.54 -10.78 31.42
N GLU A 82 8.40 -11.65 31.95
CA GLU A 82 8.69 -12.95 31.34
C GLU A 82 7.46 -13.86 31.34
N ARG A 83 6.77 -13.95 32.49
CA ARG A 83 5.52 -14.71 32.62
C ARG A 83 4.40 -14.10 31.80
N MET A 84 4.31 -12.77 31.75
CA MET A 84 3.35 -12.06 30.90
C MET A 84 3.53 -12.45 29.42
N LEU A 85 4.75 -12.44 28.90
CA LEU A 85 5.03 -12.81 27.51
C LEU A 85 4.71 -14.28 27.22
N ALA A 86 5.02 -15.19 28.16
CA ALA A 86 4.71 -16.61 28.01
C ALA A 86 3.21 -16.88 27.94
N GLU A 87 2.44 -16.31 28.87
CA GLU A 87 0.98 -16.48 28.91
C GLU A 87 0.29 -15.78 27.74
N GLN A 88 0.81 -14.62 27.31
CA GLN A 88 0.27 -13.93 26.13
C GLN A 88 0.42 -14.79 24.87
N ARG A 89 1.60 -15.42 24.68
CA ARG A 89 1.80 -16.36 23.57
C ARG A 89 0.88 -17.56 23.66
N ARG A 90 0.65 -18.08 24.86
CA ARG A 90 -0.27 -19.20 25.11
C ARG A 90 -1.70 -18.85 24.71
N VAL A 91 -2.22 -17.68 25.13
CA VAL A 91 -3.56 -17.20 24.76
C VAL A 91 -3.71 -17.04 23.24
N TYR A 92 -2.70 -16.47 22.57
CA TYR A 92 -2.71 -16.38 21.11
C TYR A 92 -2.73 -17.75 20.43
N ALA A 93 -1.95 -18.71 20.94
CA ALA A 93 -1.86 -20.07 20.41
C ALA A 93 -3.14 -20.90 20.63
N GLU A 94 -3.74 -20.82 21.83
CA GLU A 94 -5.01 -21.49 22.16
C GLU A 94 -6.15 -21.04 21.24
N GLU A 95 -6.10 -19.79 20.79
CA GLU A 95 -7.13 -19.17 19.94
C GLU A 95 -6.75 -19.20 18.44
N GLY A 96 -5.69 -19.95 18.08
CA GLY A 96 -5.24 -20.14 16.70
C GLY A 96 -4.86 -18.83 15.98
N SER A 97 -4.41 -17.83 16.73
CA SER A 97 -4.15 -16.48 16.22
C SER A 97 -2.69 -16.09 16.39
N SER A 98 -2.20 -15.16 15.55
CA SER A 98 -0.80 -14.72 15.56
C SER A 98 -0.67 -13.20 15.73
N PRO A 99 0.31 -12.71 16.53
CA PRO A 99 0.60 -11.28 16.67
C PRO A 99 1.17 -10.64 15.39
N LEU A 100 1.60 -11.42 14.40
CA LEU A 100 2.16 -10.91 13.13
C LEU A 100 1.19 -10.92 11.95
N ALA A 101 0.00 -11.51 12.07
CA ALA A 101 -1.01 -11.53 10.99
C ALA A 101 -1.32 -10.15 10.34
N GLY A 102 -1.08 -9.03 11.04
CA GLY A 102 -1.28 -7.67 10.52
C GLY A 102 -0.17 -7.11 9.61
N CYS A 103 1.05 -7.66 9.60
CA CYS A 103 2.16 -7.15 8.77
C CYS A 103 2.33 -7.89 7.42
N LEU A 104 1.60 -9.00 7.25
CA LEU A 104 1.57 -9.81 6.03
C LEU A 104 1.22 -9.05 4.73
N PRO A 105 0.32 -8.03 4.69
CA PRO A 105 0.02 -7.33 3.43
C PRO A 105 1.19 -6.50 2.95
N MET A 106 1.98 -5.94 3.87
CA MET A 106 3.09 -5.06 3.53
C MET A 106 4.17 -5.83 2.78
N PHE A 107 4.47 -7.06 3.23
CA PHE A 107 5.42 -7.93 2.55
C PHE A 107 4.95 -8.35 1.16
N ALA A 108 3.65 -8.62 0.98
CA ALA A 108 3.10 -8.96 -0.33
C ALA A 108 3.13 -7.76 -1.30
N GLN A 109 2.99 -6.53 -0.80
CA GLN A 109 2.92 -5.33 -1.64
C GLN A 109 4.30 -4.84 -2.10
N MET A 110 5.36 -5.02 -1.30
CA MET A 110 6.70 -4.51 -1.60
C MET A 110 7.25 -4.98 -2.97
N PRO A 111 7.20 -6.28 -3.32
CA PRO A 111 7.67 -6.76 -4.62
C PRO A 111 6.96 -6.09 -5.80
N VAL A 112 5.63 -5.92 -5.71
CA VAL A 112 4.82 -5.30 -6.77
C VAL A 112 5.24 -3.84 -6.99
N PHE A 113 5.45 -3.10 -5.90
CA PHE A 113 5.91 -1.71 -5.99
C PHE A 113 7.32 -1.61 -6.59
N ILE A 114 8.25 -2.48 -6.16
CA ILE A 114 9.62 -2.50 -6.68
C ILE A 114 9.62 -2.77 -8.19
N VAL A 115 8.82 -3.73 -8.65
CA VAL A 115 8.72 -4.08 -10.07
C VAL A 115 8.12 -2.91 -10.85
N LEU A 116 7.00 -2.34 -10.41
CA LEU A 116 6.36 -1.22 -11.11
C LEU A 116 7.26 0.02 -11.15
N ASN A 117 7.90 0.37 -10.04
CA ASN A 117 8.85 1.47 -10.00
C ASN A 117 10.06 1.19 -10.90
N GLY A 118 10.53 -0.06 -10.98
CA GLY A 118 11.56 -0.50 -11.91
C GLY A 118 11.19 -0.26 -13.37
N VAL A 119 9.96 -0.63 -13.77
CA VAL A 119 9.42 -0.38 -15.12
C VAL A 119 9.49 1.12 -15.46
N PHE A 120 9.06 2.01 -14.56
CA PHE A 120 9.03 3.45 -14.84
C PHE A 120 10.31 4.21 -14.47
N THR A 121 11.39 3.51 -14.15
CA THR A 121 12.73 4.11 -13.95
C THR A 121 13.78 3.55 -14.89
N SER A 122 13.50 2.45 -15.59
CA SER A 122 14.44 1.80 -16.50
C SER A 122 14.19 2.30 -17.93
N ALA A 123 15.21 2.94 -18.53
CA ALA A 123 15.15 3.41 -19.92
C ALA A 123 15.12 2.24 -20.93
N THR A 124 15.68 1.10 -20.54
CA THR A 124 15.69 -0.13 -21.33
C THR A 124 15.17 -1.30 -20.52
N ILE A 125 14.37 -2.17 -21.15
CA ILE A 125 13.82 -3.38 -20.54
C ILE A 125 14.08 -4.53 -21.51
N ALA A 126 14.72 -5.59 -21.03
CA ALA A 126 15.09 -6.76 -21.83
C ALA A 126 15.88 -6.42 -23.12
N GLY A 127 16.70 -5.36 -23.09
CA GLY A 127 17.51 -4.92 -24.23
C GLY A 127 16.81 -3.99 -25.23
N ALA A 128 15.51 -3.73 -25.07
CA ALA A 128 14.74 -2.80 -25.90
C ALA A 128 14.49 -1.45 -25.19
N PRO A 129 14.32 -0.34 -25.94
CA PRO A 129 13.83 0.93 -25.38
C PRO A 129 12.46 0.76 -24.71
N ASN A 130 12.25 1.50 -23.63
CA ASN A 130 11.02 1.43 -22.86
C ASN A 130 10.00 2.49 -23.30
N ASP A 131 9.11 2.10 -24.22
CA ASP A 131 8.07 2.99 -24.76
C ASP A 131 7.07 3.47 -23.69
N LEU A 132 6.92 2.76 -22.57
CA LEU A 132 6.02 3.15 -21.49
C LEU A 132 6.38 4.51 -20.85
N LEU A 133 7.65 4.91 -20.95
CA LEU A 133 8.11 6.21 -20.47
C LEU A 133 7.65 7.39 -21.34
N THR A 134 7.25 7.12 -22.59
CA THR A 134 6.78 8.14 -23.54
C THR A 134 5.32 8.50 -23.34
N HIS A 135 4.53 7.61 -22.72
CA HIS A 135 3.15 7.90 -22.40
C HIS A 135 3.04 8.99 -21.33
N THR A 136 1.96 9.77 -21.40
CA THR A 136 1.74 10.92 -20.53
C THR A 136 0.41 10.84 -19.80
N LEU A 137 0.32 11.47 -18.64
CA LEU A 137 -0.94 11.76 -17.97
C LEU A 137 -1.04 13.28 -17.80
N GLY A 138 -2.05 13.90 -18.45
CA GLY A 138 -2.20 15.35 -18.44
C GLY A 138 -0.97 16.09 -18.97
N GLY A 139 -0.27 15.49 -19.95
CA GLY A 139 0.94 16.06 -20.56
C GLY A 139 2.25 15.81 -19.79
N ILE A 140 2.20 15.13 -18.64
CA ILE A 140 3.41 14.74 -17.89
C ILE A 140 3.80 13.30 -18.23
N PRO A 141 5.05 13.03 -18.63
CA PRO A 141 5.54 11.66 -18.82
C PRO A 141 5.33 10.82 -17.56
N LEU A 142 4.87 9.58 -17.73
CA LEU A 142 4.62 8.67 -16.61
C LEU A 142 5.87 8.38 -15.76
N GLY A 143 7.06 8.52 -16.37
CA GLY A 143 8.36 8.42 -15.71
C GLY A 143 8.80 9.66 -14.91
N ALA A 144 8.13 10.81 -15.10
CA ALA A 144 8.56 12.08 -14.50
C ALA A 144 8.29 12.10 -12.99
N ARG A 145 9.18 12.78 -12.26
CA ARG A 145 9.10 13.01 -10.82
C ARG A 145 8.78 14.48 -10.53
N LEU A 146 8.42 14.79 -9.30
CA LEU A 146 8.10 16.16 -8.89
C LEU A 146 9.24 17.16 -9.21
N GLY A 147 10.49 16.75 -8.99
CA GLY A 147 11.66 17.59 -9.28
C GLY A 147 11.80 17.94 -10.76
N ASP A 148 11.50 16.99 -11.66
CA ASP A 148 11.58 17.20 -13.11
C ASP A 148 10.52 18.20 -13.58
N VAL A 149 9.31 18.10 -13.02
CA VAL A 149 8.18 18.96 -13.36
C VAL A 149 8.41 20.39 -12.82
N LEU A 150 8.87 20.54 -11.58
CA LEU A 150 9.17 21.85 -11.00
C LEU A 150 10.40 22.51 -11.66
N GLY A 151 11.41 21.73 -12.04
CA GLY A 151 12.60 22.22 -12.74
C GLY A 151 12.31 22.78 -14.13
N GLY A 152 11.21 22.34 -14.76
CA GLY A 152 10.70 22.89 -16.02
C GLY A 152 9.89 24.19 -15.89
N GLY A 153 9.72 24.72 -14.67
CA GLY A 153 8.97 25.94 -14.37
C GLY A 153 7.53 25.71 -13.90
N LEU A 154 6.84 26.80 -13.53
CA LEU A 154 5.44 26.79 -13.05
C LEU A 154 4.44 26.63 -14.21
N THR A 155 4.49 25.48 -14.86
CA THR A 155 3.62 25.11 -15.99
C THR A 155 2.29 24.54 -15.49
N PRO A 156 1.22 24.54 -16.31
CA PRO A 156 -0.04 23.88 -15.95
C PRO A 156 0.10 22.40 -15.56
N GLN A 157 1.13 21.73 -16.07
CA GLN A 157 1.49 20.34 -15.75
C GLN A 157 1.81 20.17 -14.26
N VAL A 158 2.36 21.20 -13.60
CA VAL A 158 2.57 21.18 -12.15
C VAL A 158 1.25 20.91 -11.42
N LEU A 159 0.14 21.48 -11.88
CA LEU A 159 -1.18 21.29 -11.27
C LEU A 159 -1.65 19.84 -11.37
N VAL A 160 -1.36 19.15 -12.48
CA VAL A 160 -1.70 17.73 -12.65
C VAL A 160 -0.91 16.88 -11.64
N TYR A 161 0.40 17.10 -11.48
CA TYR A 161 1.19 16.38 -10.48
C TYR A 161 0.74 16.69 -9.05
N ILE A 162 0.49 17.97 -8.74
CA ILE A 162 -0.01 18.39 -7.42
C ILE A 162 -1.38 17.79 -7.14
N SER A 163 -2.28 17.71 -8.13
CA SER A 163 -3.58 17.07 -7.96
C SER A 163 -3.45 15.60 -7.57
N LEU A 164 -2.50 14.88 -8.17
CA LEU A 164 -2.20 13.49 -7.80
C LEU A 164 -1.70 13.39 -6.35
N LEU A 165 -0.80 14.27 -5.93
CA LEU A 165 -0.32 14.30 -4.53
C LEU A 165 -1.44 14.60 -3.54
N VAL A 166 -2.36 15.52 -3.89
CA VAL A 166 -3.55 15.81 -3.08
C VAL A 166 -4.45 14.57 -2.97
N VAL A 167 -4.66 13.84 -4.07
CA VAL A 167 -5.41 12.57 -4.06
C VAL A 167 -4.73 11.54 -3.15
N ILE A 168 -3.41 11.35 -3.27
CA ILE A 168 -2.66 10.43 -2.40
C ILE A 168 -2.77 10.86 -0.93
N ALA A 169 -2.65 12.15 -0.63
CA ALA A 169 -2.79 12.68 0.72
C ALA A 169 -4.20 12.49 1.28
N ALA A 170 -5.24 12.70 0.47
CA ALA A 170 -6.63 12.47 0.87
C ALA A 170 -6.89 10.99 1.16
N VAL A 171 -6.37 10.08 0.32
CA VAL A 171 -6.49 8.64 0.51
C VAL A 171 -5.68 8.17 1.74
N ALA A 172 -4.47 8.69 1.93
CA ALA A 172 -3.65 8.41 3.12
C ALA A 172 -4.33 8.91 4.40
N TRP A 173 -4.98 10.08 4.34
CA TRP A 173 -5.78 10.62 5.43
C TRP A 173 -6.98 9.71 5.74
N ALA A 174 -7.71 9.26 4.72
CA ALA A 174 -8.85 8.35 4.89
C ALA A 174 -8.40 7.02 5.50
N SER A 175 -7.30 6.44 5.01
CA SER A 175 -6.65 5.25 5.57
C SER A 175 -6.28 5.46 7.04
N ARG A 176 -5.65 6.58 7.37
CA ARG A 176 -5.30 6.92 8.75
C ARG A 176 -6.54 7.03 9.64
N ARG A 177 -7.56 7.74 9.15
CA ARG A 177 -8.78 8.05 9.90
C ARG A 177 -9.61 6.81 10.20
N TRP A 178 -9.75 5.91 9.24
CA TRP A 178 -10.67 4.77 9.33
C TRP A 178 -10.00 3.43 9.63
N LEU A 179 -8.72 3.27 9.31
CA LEU A 179 -8.00 2.01 9.55
C LEU A 179 -7.01 2.14 10.71
N THR A 180 -6.06 3.08 10.64
CA THR A 180 -4.94 3.09 11.59
C THR A 180 -5.33 3.64 12.95
N LEU A 181 -6.07 4.76 13.03
CA LEU A 181 -6.46 5.34 14.31
C LEU A 181 -7.36 4.41 15.14
N PRO A 182 -8.40 3.77 14.58
CA PRO A 182 -9.17 2.78 15.32
C PRO A 182 -8.33 1.58 15.79
N ALA A 183 -7.40 1.10 14.95
CA ALA A 183 -6.51 0.00 15.31
C ALA A 183 -5.56 0.37 16.47
N LEU A 184 -5.02 1.59 16.48
CA LEU A 184 -4.17 2.09 17.56
C LEU A 184 -4.96 2.26 18.87
N ARG A 185 -6.20 2.75 18.80
CA ARG A 185 -7.09 2.87 19.97
C ARG A 185 -7.41 1.51 20.57
N ALA A 186 -7.82 0.55 19.73
CA ALA A 186 -8.08 -0.81 20.16
C ALA A 186 -6.83 -1.46 20.77
N SER A 187 -5.64 -1.17 20.23
CA SER A 187 -4.37 -1.64 20.80
C SER A 187 -4.10 -1.02 22.18
N ALA A 188 -4.35 0.28 22.35
CA ALA A 188 -4.18 0.98 23.62
C ALA A 188 -5.15 0.47 24.70
N GLU A 189 -6.43 0.27 24.36
CA GLU A 189 -7.44 -0.29 25.26
C GLU A 189 -7.14 -1.74 25.67
N SER A 190 -6.55 -2.52 24.76
CA SER A 190 -6.10 -3.89 25.04
C SER A 190 -4.82 -3.97 25.90
N GLY A 191 -4.37 -2.83 26.44
CA GLY A 191 -3.13 -2.70 27.20
C GLY A 191 -1.87 -3.01 26.39
N GLY A 192 -1.93 -2.92 25.04
CA GLY A 192 -0.80 -3.11 24.13
C GLY A 192 0.47 -2.39 24.63
N PRO A 193 1.70 -2.84 24.27
CA PRO A 193 2.90 -2.10 24.64
C PRO A 193 2.67 -0.61 24.34
N GLU A 194 2.77 0.24 25.38
CA GLU A 194 2.60 1.68 25.22
C GLU A 194 3.70 2.15 24.30
N LEU A 195 3.43 2.18 23.00
CA LEU A 195 4.36 2.64 21.99
C LEU A 195 4.49 4.15 22.22
N PRO A 196 5.60 4.64 22.79
CA PRO A 196 5.79 6.06 23.01
C PRO A 196 5.71 6.72 21.63
N GLY A 197 4.79 7.65 21.45
CA GLY A 197 4.53 8.24 20.14
C GLY A 197 3.63 7.43 19.22
N ALA A 198 2.70 6.59 19.70
CA ALA A 198 1.67 5.96 18.86
C ALA A 198 0.91 6.97 17.96
N ARG A 199 0.69 8.20 18.46
CA ARG A 199 0.13 9.31 17.68
C ARG A 199 1.10 9.76 16.57
N MET A 200 2.41 9.79 16.82
CA MET A 200 3.44 10.04 15.80
C MET A 200 3.48 8.90 14.77
N MET A 201 3.43 7.66 15.24
CA MET A 201 3.42 6.46 14.39
C MET A 201 2.20 6.41 13.45
N SER A 202 1.08 7.02 13.84
CA SER A 202 -0.08 7.19 12.94
C SER A 202 0.23 8.04 11.69
N PHE A 203 1.24 8.91 11.75
CA PHE A 203 1.71 9.69 10.60
C PHE A 203 2.56 8.87 9.63
N LEU A 204 3.00 7.65 9.98
CA LEU A 204 3.64 6.74 9.02
C LEU A 204 2.77 6.49 7.78
N SER A 205 1.44 6.57 7.92
CA SER A 205 0.50 6.47 6.80
C SER A 205 0.76 7.54 5.72
N PHE A 206 1.21 8.73 6.12
CA PHE A 206 1.62 9.81 5.21
C PHE A 206 3.02 9.61 4.62
N GLY A 207 3.79 8.63 5.11
CA GLY A 207 5.05 8.24 4.47
C GLY A 207 4.87 7.87 3.00
N THR A 208 3.70 7.35 2.62
CA THR A 208 3.34 7.10 1.21
C THR A 208 3.27 8.38 0.37
N VAL A 209 2.82 9.50 0.94
CA VAL A 209 2.80 10.82 0.28
C VAL A 209 4.23 11.33 0.09
N ALA A 210 5.08 11.18 1.11
CA ALA A 210 6.49 11.55 1.00
C ALA A 210 7.19 10.74 -0.09
N ILE A 211 7.00 9.42 -0.11
CA ILE A 211 7.54 8.54 -1.17
C ILE A 211 6.99 8.97 -2.54
N ALA A 212 5.68 9.22 -2.64
CA ALA A 212 5.03 9.64 -3.89
C ALA A 212 5.63 10.92 -4.50
N ALA A 213 6.17 11.83 -3.68
CA ALA A 213 6.82 13.04 -4.16
C ALA A 213 8.17 12.76 -4.88
N PHE A 214 8.85 11.66 -4.56
CA PHE A 214 10.19 11.35 -5.09
C PHE A 214 10.20 10.23 -6.15
N VAL A 215 9.08 9.54 -6.33
CA VAL A 215 8.94 8.44 -7.30
C VAL A 215 8.29 8.93 -8.60
N PRO A 216 8.41 8.17 -9.71
CA PRO A 216 7.71 8.50 -10.95
C PRO A 216 6.20 8.64 -10.75
N LEU A 217 5.57 9.48 -11.58
CA LEU A 217 4.12 9.69 -11.58
C LEU A 217 3.33 8.37 -11.64
N ALA A 218 3.77 7.41 -12.46
CA ALA A 218 3.16 6.08 -12.53
C ALA A 218 3.17 5.32 -11.19
N ALA A 219 4.28 5.39 -10.45
CA ALA A 219 4.38 4.79 -9.13
C ALA A 219 3.48 5.52 -8.12
N GLY A 220 3.36 6.85 -8.22
CA GLY A 220 2.39 7.64 -7.45
C GLY A 220 0.94 7.22 -7.72
N LEU A 221 0.57 7.04 -8.98
CA LEU A 221 -0.77 6.59 -9.39
C LEU A 221 -1.11 5.21 -8.84
N TYR A 222 -0.15 4.29 -8.90
CA TYR A 222 -0.28 2.97 -8.27
C TYR A 222 -0.47 3.09 -6.75
N LEU A 223 0.34 3.90 -6.06
CA LEU A 223 0.21 4.09 -4.61
C LEU A 223 -1.17 4.65 -4.24
N ALA A 224 -1.67 5.63 -5.00
CA ALA A 224 -3.00 6.19 -4.83
C ALA A 224 -4.08 5.11 -4.95
N THR A 225 -4.08 4.41 -6.09
CA THR A 225 -5.08 3.37 -6.42
C THR A 225 -5.05 2.22 -5.42
N SER A 226 -3.86 1.76 -5.09
CA SER A 226 -3.62 0.64 -4.18
C SER A 226 -4.04 0.96 -2.74
N THR A 227 -3.78 2.18 -2.28
CA THR A 227 -4.22 2.61 -0.94
C THR A 227 -5.73 2.85 -0.91
N ALA A 228 -6.31 3.44 -1.95
CA ALA A 228 -7.75 3.64 -2.08
C ALA A 228 -8.49 2.30 -2.06
N TRP A 229 -8.00 1.32 -2.83
CA TRP A 229 -8.50 -0.05 -2.79
C TRP A 229 -8.43 -0.63 -1.38
N THR A 230 -7.29 -0.52 -0.70
CA THR A 230 -7.12 -1.05 0.66
C THR A 230 -8.15 -0.48 1.64
N VAL A 231 -8.44 0.81 1.54
CA VAL A 231 -9.47 1.47 2.37
C VAL A 231 -10.84 0.91 2.04
N ALA A 232 -11.24 0.92 0.76
CA ALA A 232 -12.54 0.42 0.32
C ALA A 232 -12.76 -1.06 0.68
N GLU A 233 -11.78 -1.90 0.36
CA GLU A 233 -11.78 -3.33 0.65
C GLU A 233 -11.90 -3.62 2.14
N ARG A 234 -11.08 -2.96 2.98
CA ARG A 234 -11.14 -3.19 4.43
C ARG A 234 -12.45 -2.73 5.04
N LEU A 235 -13.03 -1.63 4.55
CA LEU A 235 -14.34 -1.17 5.01
C LEU A 235 -15.45 -2.15 4.60
N ALA A 236 -15.44 -2.60 3.34
CA ALA A 236 -16.39 -3.58 2.83
C ALA A 236 -16.28 -4.92 3.58
N LEU A 237 -15.08 -5.46 3.73
CA LEU A 237 -14.83 -6.72 4.43
C LEU A 237 -15.19 -6.64 5.91
N ARG A 238 -14.90 -5.50 6.57
CA ARG A 238 -15.34 -5.30 7.96
C ARG A 238 -16.86 -5.38 8.03
N HIS A 239 -17.58 -4.65 7.19
CA HIS A 239 -19.04 -4.66 7.17
C HIS A 239 -19.61 -6.07 6.91
N LEU A 240 -19.09 -6.79 5.91
CA LEU A 240 -19.56 -8.14 5.55
C LEU A 240 -19.22 -9.22 6.60
N ILE A 241 -18.12 -9.07 7.35
CA ILE A 241 -17.70 -10.04 8.37
C ILE A 241 -18.28 -9.70 9.75
N THR A 242 -18.72 -8.46 9.99
CA THR A 242 -19.36 -8.04 11.25
C THR A 242 -20.88 -7.97 11.20
N GLY A 243 -21.45 -7.83 10.01
CA GLY A 243 -22.90 -7.92 9.78
C GLY A 243 -23.43 -9.35 9.83
#